data_AF-A0A7L4RPM0-F1
#
_entry.id   AF-A0A7L4RPM0-F1
#
_cell.length_a   1.000
_cell.length_b   1.000
_cell.length_c   1.000
_cell.angle_alpha   90.00
_cell.angle_beta   90.00
_cell.angle_gamma   90.00
#
_symmetry.space_group_name_H-M   'P 1'
#
loop_
_entity.id
_entity.type
_entity.pdbx_description
1 polymer ?
#
loop_
_entity_poly.entity_id
_entity_poly.type
_entity_poly.pdbx_seq_one_letter_code
_entity_poly.pdbx_strand_id
1 'polypeptide(L)'
;LFKHLRTGSLPPKHGIIFQSTLINAAPLAHRGKIARALAAKLAIAAKADFYTGNFIAPKLKQDLDKRLAQIRVMPEKQRQKQPQRQGQQQGREKKWFKKR
;
A
#
# COMPACT_ATOMS: atom_id res chain seq x y z
N LEU A 1 -9.19 2.27 -6.88
CA LEU A 1 -9.10 2.65 -5.46
C LEU A 1 -10.45 2.53 -4.76
N PHE A 2 -11.47 3.31 -5.09
CA PHE A 2 -12.72 3.46 -4.31
C PHE A 2 -13.59 2.21 -4.06
N LYS A 3 -13.44 1.13 -4.85
CA LYS A 3 -14.21 -0.12 -4.66
C LYS A 3 -14.10 -0.66 -3.22
N HIS A 4 -12.93 -0.60 -2.60
CA HIS A 4 -12.71 -1.09 -1.24
C HIS A 4 -13.45 -0.27 -0.17
N LEU A 5 -13.60 1.04 -0.37
CA LEU A 5 -14.33 1.92 0.54
C LEU A 5 -15.84 1.61 0.56
N ARG A 6 -16.40 1.24 -0.59
CA ARG A 6 -17.83 0.93 -0.73
C ARG A 6 -18.20 -0.49 -0.28
N THR A 7 -17.30 -1.45 -0.47
CA THR A 7 -17.58 -2.89 -0.27
C THR A 7 -16.87 -3.51 0.92
N GLY A 8 -15.93 -2.78 1.55
CA GLY A 8 -15.07 -3.33 2.60
C GLY A 8 -14.08 -4.39 2.10
N SER A 9 -13.91 -4.55 0.78
CA SER A 9 -12.90 -5.44 0.21
C SER A 9 -11.47 -4.96 0.51
N LEU A 10 -10.47 -5.81 0.26
CA LEU A 10 -9.08 -5.43 0.53
C LEU A 10 -8.64 -4.24 -0.35
N PRO A 11 -8.00 -3.21 0.24
CA PRO A 11 -7.49 -2.08 -0.54
C PRO A 11 -6.33 -2.48 -1.46
N PRO A 12 -6.16 -1.80 -2.61
CA PRO A 12 -4.95 -1.95 -3.41
C PRO A 12 -3.73 -1.48 -2.61
N LYS A 13 -2.62 -2.23 -2.71
CA LYS A 13 -1.41 -1.98 -1.90
C LYS A 13 -0.57 -0.80 -2.36
N HIS A 14 -0.62 -0.49 -3.65
CA HIS A 14 0.19 0.52 -4.32
C HIS A 14 -0.59 1.08 -5.52
N GLY A 15 -0.23 2.28 -5.95
CA GLY A 15 -0.71 2.92 -7.18
C GLY A 15 0.36 2.92 -8.27
N ILE A 16 0.52 4.07 -8.94
CA ILE A 16 1.50 4.27 -10.03
C ILE A 16 2.96 3.96 -9.62
N ILE A 17 3.29 4.15 -8.33
CA ILE A 17 4.59 3.83 -7.76
C ILE A 17 5.02 2.37 -7.96
N PHE A 18 4.10 1.46 -8.28
CA PHE A 18 4.39 0.07 -8.58
C PHE A 18 5.34 -0.11 -9.78
N GLN A 19 5.42 0.87 -10.69
CA GLN A 19 6.35 0.85 -11.82
C GLN A 19 7.82 0.91 -11.40
N SER A 20 8.12 1.37 -10.17
CA SER A 20 9.49 1.37 -9.66
C SER A 20 10.05 -0.04 -9.49
N THR A 21 11.29 -0.25 -9.94
CA THR A 21 12.03 -1.52 -9.81
C THR A 21 12.15 -1.99 -8.36
N LEU A 22 12.17 -1.04 -7.42
CA LEU A 22 12.23 -1.31 -5.98
C LEU A 22 11.01 -2.10 -5.48
N ILE A 23 9.85 -1.92 -6.13
CA ILE A 23 8.57 -2.54 -5.72
C ILE A 23 8.25 -3.73 -6.62
N ASN A 24 8.38 -3.61 -7.94
CA ASN A 24 7.96 -4.68 -8.85
C ASN A 24 8.78 -5.97 -8.66
N ALA A 25 10.08 -5.85 -8.40
CA ALA A 25 11.02 -6.96 -8.22
C ALA A 25 10.97 -7.55 -6.82
N ALA A 26 10.35 -6.85 -5.85
CA ALA A 26 10.28 -7.32 -4.48
C ALA A 26 9.22 -8.44 -4.29
N PRO A 27 9.41 -9.36 -3.32
CA PRO A 27 8.42 -10.40 -3.02
C PRO A 27 7.09 -9.81 -2.54
N LEU A 28 5.99 -10.54 -2.81
CA LEU A 28 4.60 -10.11 -2.58
C LEU A 28 4.29 -9.70 -1.13
N ALA A 29 5.03 -10.21 -0.13
CA ALA A 29 4.89 -9.80 1.26
C ALA A 29 5.52 -8.44 1.54
N HIS A 30 6.65 -8.13 0.91
CA HIS A 30 7.41 -6.90 1.15
C HIS A 30 6.90 -5.72 0.33
N ARG A 31 6.29 -5.95 -0.84
CA ARG A 31 5.79 -4.90 -1.76
C ARG A 31 5.01 -3.78 -1.06
N GLY A 32 4.07 -4.13 -0.18
CA GLY A 32 3.26 -3.14 0.54
C GLY A 32 4.07 -2.28 1.53
N LYS A 33 5.06 -2.88 2.21
CA LYS A 33 5.93 -2.16 3.14
C LYS A 33 6.86 -1.20 2.39
N ILE A 34 7.44 -1.68 1.28
CA ILE A 34 8.30 -0.89 0.39
C ILE A 34 7.53 0.27 -0.23
N ALA A 35 6.34 0.00 -0.78
CA ALA A 35 5.49 1.04 -1.36
C ALA A 35 5.17 2.17 -0.37
N ARG A 36 4.86 1.82 0.89
CA ARG A 36 4.58 2.80 1.93
C ARG A 36 5.80 3.64 2.30
N ALA A 37 6.97 3.01 2.42
CA ALA A 37 8.22 3.70 2.70
C ALA A 37 8.59 4.68 1.58
N LEU A 38 8.47 4.24 0.32
CA LEU A 38 8.72 5.08 -0.85
C LEU A 38 7.76 6.28 -0.91
N ALA A 39 6.45 6.04 -0.74
CA ALA A 39 5.45 7.10 -0.77
C ALA A 39 5.70 8.17 0.31
N ALA A 40 6.13 7.78 1.51
CA ALA A 40 6.44 8.73 2.58
C ALA A 40 7.60 9.65 2.21
N LYS A 41 8.66 9.12 1.60
CA LYS A 41 9.83 9.91 1.19
C LYS A 41 9.52 10.79 -0.03
N LEU A 42 8.73 10.29 -0.99
CA LEU A 42 8.23 11.09 -2.11
C LEU A 42 7.39 12.29 -1.64
N ALA A 43 6.53 12.10 -0.64
CA ALA A 43 5.72 13.19 -0.10
C ALA A 43 6.58 14.31 0.53
N ILE A 44 7.68 13.95 1.21
CA ILE A 44 8.62 14.94 1.77
C ILE A 44 9.39 15.64 0.65
N ALA A 45 9.89 14.89 -0.33
CA ALA A 45 10.59 15.45 -1.49
C ALA A 45 9.71 16.46 -2.24
N ALA A 46 8.49 16.08 -2.60
CA ALA A 46 7.55 16.96 -3.31
C ALA A 46 7.25 18.25 -2.55
N LYS A 47 7.13 18.19 -1.21
CA LYS A 47 6.95 19.39 -0.38
C LYS A 47 8.21 20.25 -0.36
N ALA A 48 9.39 19.66 -0.20
CA ALA A 48 10.64 20.40 -0.16
C ALA A 48 10.91 21.12 -1.49
N ASP A 49 10.67 20.44 -2.62
CA ASP A 49 10.82 20.98 -3.96
C ASP A 49 9.87 22.18 -4.18
N PHE A 50 8.64 22.09 -3.69
CA PHE A 50 7.64 23.16 -3.85
C PHE A 50 7.87 24.37 -2.92
N TYR A 51 8.17 24.13 -1.64
CA TYR A 51 8.19 25.21 -0.65
C TYR A 51 9.56 25.84 -0.43
N THR A 52 10.64 25.06 -0.47
CA THR A 52 11.97 25.51 -0.03
C THR A 52 12.99 25.52 -1.15
N GLY A 53 12.90 24.58 -2.10
CA GLY A 53 13.90 24.38 -3.15
C GLY A 53 15.24 23.80 -2.66
N ASN A 54 15.33 23.44 -1.37
CA ASN A 54 16.54 22.86 -0.79
C ASN A 54 16.78 21.43 -1.30
N PHE A 55 18.00 21.16 -1.75
CA PHE A 55 18.38 19.83 -2.23
C PHE A 55 18.61 18.83 -1.08
N ILE A 56 17.54 18.14 -0.67
CA ILE A 56 17.57 17.14 0.42
C ILE A 56 17.59 15.68 -0.07
N ALA A 57 17.73 15.47 -1.39
CA ALA A 57 17.65 14.14 -2.01
C ALA A 57 18.64 13.11 -1.43
N PRO A 58 19.92 13.43 -1.13
CA PRO A 58 20.88 12.44 -0.62
C PRO A 58 20.43 11.84 0.72
N LYS A 59 19.94 12.69 1.63
CA LYS A 59 19.44 12.27 2.95
C LYS A 59 18.19 11.40 2.82
N LEU A 60 17.25 11.79 1.96
CA LEU A 60 16.03 11.02 1.72
C LEU A 60 16.33 9.63 1.14
N LYS A 61 17.29 9.56 0.22
CA LYS A 61 17.73 8.29 -0.38
C LYS A 61 18.35 7.37 0.67
N GLN A 62 19.27 7.88 1.49
CA GLN A 62 19.89 7.10 2.57
C GLN A 62 18.84 6.55 3.56
N ASP A 63 17.88 7.37 3.96
CA ASP A 63 16.81 6.92 4.86
C ASP A 63 15.92 5.85 4.23
N LEU A 64 15.62 5.99 2.93
CA LEU A 64 14.85 5.00 2.19
C LEU A 64 15.61 3.68 2.13
N ASP A 65 16.88 3.71 1.77
CA ASP A 65 17.73 2.52 1.64
C ASP A 65 17.88 1.78 2.98
N LYS A 66 18.07 2.51 4.08
CA LYS A 66 18.06 1.94 5.45
C LYS A 66 16.75 1.20 5.73
N ARG A 67 15.60 1.80 5.38
CA ARG A 67 14.30 1.17 5.59
C ARG A 67 14.08 -0.04 4.68
N LEU A 68 14.56 0.01 3.44
CA LEU A 68 14.49 -1.12 2.51
C LEU A 68 15.32 -2.31 3.00
N ALA A 69 16.53 -2.06 3.51
CA ALA A 69 17.38 -3.09 4.10
C ALA A 69 16.67 -3.79 5.27
N GLN A 70 16.09 -3.03 6.20
CA GLN A 70 15.30 -3.58 7.31
C GLN A 70 14.14 -4.46 6.84
N ILE A 71 13.43 -4.03 5.78
CA ILE A 71 12.29 -4.79 5.25
C ILE A 71 12.72 -6.10 4.60
N ARG A 72 13.90 -6.14 3.98
CA ARG A 72 14.45 -7.35 3.33
C ARG A 72 14.91 -8.42 4.32
N VAL A 73 15.46 -8.00 5.47
CA VAL A 73 15.92 -8.92 6.53
C VAL A 73 14.74 -9.54 7.29
N MET A 74 13.59 -8.86 7.31
CA MET A 74 12.44 -9.28 8.10
C MET A 74 11.83 -10.58 7.54
N PRO A 75 11.69 -11.66 8.35
CA PRO A 75 11.21 -12.93 7.85
C PRO A 75 9.77 -12.82 7.31
N GLU A 76 9.50 -13.56 6.24
CA GLU A 76 8.17 -13.67 5.66
C GLU A 76 7.28 -14.43 6.66
N LYS A 77 6.51 -13.71 7.49
CA LYS A 77 5.46 -14.34 8.30
C LYS A 77 4.52 -15.04 7.32
N GLN A 78 4.48 -16.37 7.39
CA GLN A 78 3.56 -17.20 6.62
C GLN A 78 2.17 -16.58 6.75
N ARG A 79 1.62 -16.11 5.63
CA ARG A 79 0.27 -15.55 5.61
C ARG A 79 -0.68 -16.68 5.95
N GLN A 80 -1.04 -16.83 7.22
CA GLN A 80 -2.26 -17.54 7.58
C GLN A 80 -3.35 -16.88 6.74
N LYS A 81 -3.95 -17.64 5.81
CA LYS A 81 -5.05 -17.14 4.96
C LYS A 81 -6.12 -16.64 5.93
N GLN A 82 -6.19 -15.33 6.15
CA GLN A 82 -7.31 -14.76 6.89
C GLN A 82 -8.56 -15.20 6.14
N PRO A 83 -9.53 -15.85 6.81
CA PRO A 83 -10.75 -16.27 6.15
C PRO A 83 -11.31 -15.06 5.42
N GLN A 84 -11.59 -15.22 4.12
CA GLN A 84 -12.24 -14.18 3.35
C GLN A 84 -13.47 -13.76 4.15
N ARG A 85 -13.50 -12.50 4.62
CA ARG A 85 -14.71 -11.93 5.21
C ARG A 85 -15.78 -12.01 4.13
N GLN A 86 -16.58 -13.08 4.15
CA GLN A 86 -17.78 -13.24 3.35
C GLN A 86 -18.71 -12.13 3.81
N GLY A 87 -18.62 -10.99 3.12
CA GLY A 87 -19.46 -9.85 3.40
C GLY A 87 -20.91 -10.28 3.20
N GLN A 88 -21.67 -10.33 4.29
CA GLN A 88 -23.08 -9.95 4.43
C GLN A 88 -23.84 -9.67 3.11
N GLN A 89 -23.96 -10.65 2.21
CA GLN A 89 -24.77 -10.54 1.00
C GLN A 89 -26.20 -11.03 1.24
N GLN A 90 -26.45 -11.82 2.29
CA GLN A 90 -27.77 -12.38 2.60
C GLN A 90 -28.80 -11.36 3.11
N GLY A 91 -28.39 -10.15 3.53
CA GLY A 91 -29.30 -9.14 4.09
C GLY A 91 -29.94 -8.19 3.08
N ARG A 92 -29.40 -8.09 1.86
CA ARG A 92 -29.88 -7.12 0.84
C ARG A 92 -30.87 -7.73 -0.17
N GLU A 93 -30.73 -9.00 -0.55
CA GLU A 93 -31.68 -9.67 -1.46
C GLU A 93 -33.09 -9.81 -0.84
N LYS A 94 -33.18 -10.14 0.45
CA LYS A 94 -34.48 -10.29 1.14
C LYS A 94 -35.28 -8.99 1.23
N LYS A 95 -34.63 -7.82 1.18
CA LYS A 95 -35.32 -6.51 1.16
C LYS A 95 -35.83 -6.12 -0.23
N TRP A 96 -35.21 -6.63 -1.30
CA TRP A 96 -35.60 -6.32 -2.67
C TRP A 96 -36.78 -7.18 -3.13
N PHE A 97 -36.82 -8.46 -2.73
CA PHE A 97 -37.93 -9.38 -3.02
C PHE A 97 -39.21 -9.14 -2.21
N LYS A 98 -39.14 -8.41 -1.09
CA LYS A 98 -40.29 -8.13 -0.22
C LYS A 98 -41.02 -6.82 -0.59
N LYS A 99 -40.59 -6.15 -1.65
CA LYS A 99 -41.12 -4.86 -2.14
C LYS A 99 -41.69 -4.96 -3.56
N ARG A 100 -41.99 -6.18 -4.00
CA ARG A 100 -42.66 -6.50 -5.26
C ARG A 100 -43.98 -7.15 -4.94
#